data_AF-A0A7J4III6-F1
#
_entry.id   AF-A0A7J4III6-F1
#
_cell.length_a   1.000
_cell.length_b   1.000
_cell.length_c   1.000
_cell.angle_alpha   90.00
_cell.angle_beta   90.00
_cell.angle_gamma   90.00
#
_symmetry.space_group_name_H-M   'P 1'
#
loop_
_entity.id
_entity.type
_entity.pdbx_description
1 polymer ?
#
loop_
_entity_poly.entity_id
_entity_poly.type
_entity_poly.pdbx_seq_one_letter_code
_entity_poly.pdbx_strand_id
1 'polypeptide(L)'
;MPAKHRSRKKTTPSFLDGLAVLLRERYPNAPRWFIDLPPSAESYGDPPEVVVEQNEDEVRVSRFEQDWPHPHEPVVNPVLLGSVRWQELAPAVALELCRLLIDEASRQRRASFRMCRYCGRTLGPEHMHTNDVCQGCAERYLGVVH
;
A
#
# COMPACT_ATOMS: atom_id res chain seq x y z
N MET A 1 -24.61 -42.41 31.02
CA MET A 1 -23.69 -41.26 31.02
C MET A 1 -23.92 -40.46 29.74
N PRO A 2 -24.41 -39.20 29.77
CA PRO A 2 -24.64 -38.47 28.53
C PRO A 2 -23.34 -37.83 28.03
N ALA A 3 -23.04 -38.07 26.76
CA ALA A 3 -21.90 -37.48 26.05
C ALA A 3 -22.08 -35.96 25.96
N LYS A 4 -21.11 -35.21 26.48
CA LYS A 4 -21.06 -33.75 26.36
C LYS A 4 -20.83 -33.38 24.90
N HIS A 5 -21.88 -32.89 24.23
CA HIS A 5 -21.76 -32.20 22.96
C HIS A 5 -20.87 -30.97 23.14
N ARG A 6 -19.62 -31.06 22.69
CA ARG A 6 -18.71 -29.93 22.58
C ARG A 6 -19.16 -29.10 21.39
N SER A 7 -19.92 -28.03 21.66
CA SER A 7 -20.29 -27.04 20.65
C SER A 7 -19.01 -26.46 20.02
N ARG A 8 -18.81 -26.70 18.72
CA ARG A 8 -17.77 -26.02 17.94
C ARG A 8 -18.13 -24.53 17.93
N LYS A 9 -17.43 -23.73 18.75
CA LYS A 9 -17.46 -22.26 18.62
C LYS A 9 -17.04 -21.93 17.19
N LYS A 10 -17.94 -21.35 16.41
CA LYS A 10 -17.61 -20.80 15.09
C LYS A 10 -16.54 -19.75 15.31
N THR A 11 -15.33 -20.00 14.83
CA THR A 11 -14.23 -19.05 14.83
C THR A 11 -14.65 -17.88 13.95
N THR A 12 -15.03 -16.77 14.55
CA THR A 12 -15.13 -15.49 13.84
C THR A 12 -13.79 -15.27 13.15
N PRO A 13 -13.73 -14.91 11.85
CA PRO A 13 -12.48 -14.51 11.23
C PRO A 13 -11.87 -13.40 12.09
N SER A 14 -10.58 -13.53 12.43
CA SER A 14 -9.92 -12.48 13.17
C SER A 14 -9.94 -11.20 12.33
N PHE A 15 -9.93 -10.01 12.95
CA PHE A 15 -9.87 -8.74 12.21
C PHE A 15 -8.74 -8.73 11.17
N LEU A 16 -7.61 -9.36 11.51
CA LEU A 16 -6.44 -9.52 10.64
C LEU A 16 -6.71 -10.37 9.41
N ASP A 17 -7.49 -11.45 9.53
CA ASP A 17 -7.93 -12.23 8.37
C ASP A 17 -8.79 -11.37 7.42
N GLY A 18 -9.67 -10.54 8.00
CA GLY A 18 -10.50 -9.60 7.25
C GLY A 18 -9.67 -8.55 6.52
N LEU A 19 -8.66 -7.97 7.18
CA LEU A 19 -7.74 -7.01 6.59
C LEU A 19 -6.92 -7.64 5.45
N ALA A 20 -6.41 -8.87 5.66
CA ALA A 20 -5.66 -9.59 4.64
C ALA A 20 -6.51 -9.96 3.42
N VAL A 21 -7.81 -10.26 3.60
CA VAL A 21 -8.75 -10.44 2.48
C VAL A 21 -8.96 -9.12 1.74
N LEU A 22 -9.24 -8.03 2.46
CA LEU A 22 -9.43 -6.69 1.89
C LEU A 22 -8.25 -6.27 1.01
N LEU A 23 -7.02 -6.43 1.50
CA LEU A 23 -5.81 -6.05 0.78
C LEU A 23 -5.59 -6.91 -0.47
N ARG A 24 -5.82 -8.22 -0.39
CA ARG A 24 -5.70 -9.12 -1.55
C ARG A 24 -6.74 -8.88 -2.63
N GLU A 25 -8.00 -8.64 -2.26
CA GLU A 25 -9.07 -8.34 -3.21
C GLU A 25 -8.81 -7.01 -3.93
N ARG A 26 -8.29 -6.02 -3.20
CA ARG A 26 -7.98 -4.71 -3.74
C ARG A 26 -6.72 -4.69 -4.60
N TYR A 27 -5.69 -5.44 -4.19
CA TYR A 27 -4.37 -5.45 -4.84
C TYR A 27 -3.95 -6.87 -5.19
N PRO A 28 -4.62 -7.51 -6.17
CA PRO A 28 -4.38 -8.91 -6.50
C PRO A 28 -2.96 -9.17 -7.04
N ASN A 29 -2.29 -8.13 -7.54
CA ASN A 29 -0.97 -8.20 -8.16
C ASN A 29 0.05 -7.31 -7.46
N ALA A 30 -0.09 -7.04 -6.14
CA ALA A 30 0.86 -6.20 -5.41
C ALA A 30 2.30 -6.73 -5.64
N PRO A 31 3.14 -6.02 -6.41
CA PRO A 31 4.49 -6.49 -6.66
C PRO A 31 5.26 -6.38 -5.34
N ARG A 32 6.14 -7.35 -5.09
CA ARG A 32 7.18 -7.20 -4.08
C ARG A 32 8.23 -6.24 -4.64
N TRP A 33 7.94 -4.95 -4.61
CA TRP A 33 8.95 -3.94 -4.89
C TRP A 33 10.06 -4.10 -3.84
N PHE A 34 11.32 -4.10 -4.28
CA PHE A 34 12.46 -4.00 -3.37
C PHE A 34 12.45 -2.60 -2.76
N ILE A 35 11.63 -2.43 -1.73
CA ILE A 35 11.53 -1.23 -0.93
C ILE A 35 12.08 -1.58 0.44
N ASP A 36 12.97 -0.74 0.94
CA ASP A 36 13.38 -0.79 2.34
C ASP A 36 12.24 -0.24 3.21
N LEU A 37 11.26 -1.09 3.48
CA LEU A 37 10.21 -0.85 4.47
C LEU A 37 10.59 -1.52 5.79
N PRO A 38 10.17 -0.97 6.95
CA PRO A 38 10.28 -1.70 8.21
C PRO A 38 9.56 -3.06 8.12
N PRO A 39 10.01 -4.10 8.86
CA PRO A 39 9.49 -5.48 8.70
C PRO A 39 7.98 -5.65 8.93
N SER A 40 7.37 -4.74 9.68
CA SER A 40 5.93 -4.68 9.96
C SER A 40 5.10 -4.02 8.86
N ALA A 41 5.75 -3.41 7.85
CA ALA A 41 5.13 -2.63 6.80
C ALA A 41 5.21 -3.30 5.43
N GLU A 42 4.11 -3.22 4.69
CA GLU A 42 4.01 -3.71 3.32
C GLU A 42 3.39 -2.64 2.41
N SER A 43 3.93 -2.49 1.20
CA SER A 43 3.37 -1.62 0.17
C SER A 43 2.40 -2.38 -0.74
N TYR A 44 1.33 -1.71 -1.18
CA TYR A 44 0.32 -2.27 -2.07
C TYR A 44 0.04 -1.35 -3.25
N GLY A 45 -0.20 -1.94 -4.43
CA GLY A 45 -0.46 -1.24 -5.70
C GLY A 45 0.63 -1.47 -6.75
N ASP A 46 0.27 -1.28 -8.02
CA ASP A 46 1.20 -1.25 -9.16
C ASP A 46 0.79 -0.11 -10.11
N PRO A 47 1.43 1.08 -10.03
CA PRO A 47 2.52 1.46 -9.12
C PRO A 47 2.13 1.48 -7.63
N PRO A 48 3.09 1.49 -6.67
CA PRO A 48 2.78 1.53 -5.23
C PRO A 48 1.88 2.70 -4.82
N GLU A 49 0.82 2.38 -4.08
CA GLU A 49 -0.21 3.33 -3.68
C GLU A 49 -0.25 3.58 -2.16
N VAL A 50 -0.22 2.49 -1.39
CA VAL A 50 -0.49 2.49 0.05
C VAL A 50 0.58 1.69 0.76
N VAL A 51 0.96 2.11 1.96
CA VAL A 51 1.75 1.31 2.90
C VAL A 51 0.87 0.99 4.09
N VAL A 52 0.77 -0.28 4.44
CA VAL A 52 0.08 -0.75 5.64
C VAL A 52 1.11 -1.32 6.58
N GLU A 53 1.15 -0.79 7.80
CA GLU A 53 1.95 -1.33 8.89
C GLU A 53 1.02 -1.95 9.94
N GLN A 54 1.34 -3.16 10.38
CA GLN A 54 0.53 -3.88 11.35
C GLN A 54 1.38 -4.33 12.53
N ASN A 55 0.93 -3.98 13.74
CA ASN A 55 1.46 -4.47 15.00
C ASN A 55 0.37 -5.24 15.78
N GLU A 56 0.64 -5.60 17.04
CA GLU A 56 -0.25 -6.44 17.85
C GLU A 56 -1.63 -5.82 18.11
N ASP A 57 -1.75 -4.50 18.17
CA ASP A 57 -3.00 -3.78 18.52
C ASP A 57 -3.38 -2.65 17.56
N GLU A 58 -2.46 -2.24 16.68
CA GLU A 58 -2.61 -1.09 15.78
C GLU A 58 -2.36 -1.49 14.32
N VAL A 59 -3.19 -0.95 13.43
CA VAL A 59 -2.94 -0.89 11.98
C VAL A 59 -2.72 0.56 11.59
N ARG A 60 -1.60 0.87 10.95
CA ARG A 60 -1.28 2.19 10.42
C ARG A 60 -1.40 2.15 8.91
N VAL A 61 -2.09 3.14 8.35
CA VAL A 61 -2.28 3.26 6.89
C VAL A 61 -1.67 4.56 6.44
N SER A 62 -0.74 4.44 5.49
CA SER A 62 0.03 5.55 4.94
C SER A 62 -0.10 5.58 3.42
N ARG A 63 -0.02 6.78 2.85
CA ARG A 63 0.18 6.97 1.41
C ARG A 63 1.62 6.61 1.08
N PHE A 64 1.83 5.86 -0.01
CA PHE A 64 3.17 5.61 -0.52
C PHE A 64 3.80 6.91 -1.05
N GLU A 65 5.03 7.18 -0.63
CA GLU A 65 5.87 8.27 -1.13
C GLU A 65 7.30 7.74 -1.22
N GLN A 66 8.01 8.13 -2.27
CA GLN A 66 9.39 7.73 -2.50
C GLN A 66 10.19 8.94 -2.99
N ASP A 67 11.34 9.12 -2.35
CA ASP A 67 12.31 10.14 -2.68
C ASP A 67 13.59 9.49 -3.24
N TRP A 68 14.36 10.28 -3.98
CA TRP A 68 15.68 9.91 -4.50
C TRP A 68 16.73 10.90 -4.00
N PRO A 69 17.15 10.82 -2.73
CA PRO A 69 18.17 11.71 -2.20
C PRO A 69 19.53 11.51 -2.88
N HIS A 70 19.80 10.30 -3.38
CA HIS A 70 21.01 9.96 -4.14
C HIS A 70 20.64 9.07 -5.35
N PRO A 71 21.44 9.11 -6.44
CA PRO A 71 21.26 8.17 -7.54
C PRO A 71 21.31 6.72 -7.05
N HIS A 72 20.38 5.89 -7.54
CA HIS A 72 20.27 4.47 -7.21
C HIS A 72 19.92 4.12 -5.75
N GLU A 73 19.63 5.09 -4.90
CA GLU A 73 19.26 4.87 -3.50
C GLU A 73 17.87 5.47 -3.22
N PRO A 74 16.79 4.76 -3.60
CA PRO A 74 15.43 5.21 -3.32
C PRO A 74 15.15 5.08 -1.82
N VAL A 75 14.57 6.13 -1.24
CA VAL A 75 14.10 6.11 0.15
C VAL A 75 12.59 6.22 0.15
N VAL A 76 11.91 5.27 0.80
CA VAL A 76 10.46 5.32 0.97
C VAL A 76 10.12 6.01 2.28
N ASN A 77 9.30 7.05 2.18
CA ASN A 77 8.94 7.92 3.30
C ASN A 77 7.41 8.05 3.40
N PRO A 78 6.70 6.99 3.81
CA PRO A 78 5.25 6.95 3.75
C PRO A 78 4.61 8.06 4.60
N VAL A 79 3.60 8.73 4.04
CA VAL A 79 2.86 9.76 4.77
C VAL A 79 1.68 9.13 5.49
N LEU A 80 1.71 9.12 6.82
CA LEU A 80 0.64 8.55 7.65
C LEU A 80 -0.68 9.30 7.43
N LEU A 81 -1.73 8.58 7.06
CA LEU A 81 -3.09 9.14 6.99
C LEU A 81 -3.85 8.91 8.29
N GLY A 82 -3.63 7.76 8.93
CA GLY A 82 -4.28 7.43 10.18
C GLY A 82 -3.91 6.05 10.68
N SER A 83 -4.31 5.79 11.92
CA SER A 83 -4.14 4.49 12.55
C SER A 83 -5.42 4.02 13.24
N VAL A 84 -5.56 2.71 13.36
CA VAL A 84 -6.73 2.03 13.92
C VAL A 84 -6.25 1.09 15.03
N ARG A 85 -6.59 1.42 16.29
CA ARG A 85 -6.43 0.52 17.45
C ARG A 85 -7.55 -0.52 17.43
N TRP A 86 -7.32 -1.61 16.70
CA TRP A 86 -8.38 -2.53 16.32
C TRP A 86 -8.91 -3.39 17.48
N GLN A 87 -8.11 -3.56 18.55
CA GLN A 87 -8.54 -4.27 19.75
C GLN A 87 -9.55 -3.48 20.60
N GLU A 88 -9.60 -2.16 20.43
CA GLU A 88 -10.52 -1.26 21.14
C GLU A 88 -11.88 -1.11 20.43
N LEU A 89 -12.02 -1.73 19.26
CA LEU A 89 -13.17 -1.57 18.37
C LEU A 89 -13.84 -2.90 18.07
N ALA A 90 -15.12 -2.85 17.71
CA ALA A 90 -15.77 -4.01 17.10
C ALA A 90 -15.05 -4.35 15.77
N PRO A 91 -14.77 -5.63 15.46
CA PRO A 91 -13.99 -6.01 14.27
C PRO A 91 -14.52 -5.42 12.95
N ALA A 92 -15.85 -5.36 12.79
CA ALA A 92 -16.47 -4.77 11.60
C ALA A 92 -16.20 -3.25 11.48
N VAL A 93 -16.18 -2.53 12.61
CA VAL A 93 -15.88 -1.10 12.64
C VAL A 93 -14.41 -0.86 12.34
N ALA A 94 -13.51 -1.61 12.95
CA ALA A 94 -12.07 -1.50 12.68
C ALA A 94 -11.76 -1.77 11.19
N LEU A 95 -12.39 -2.79 10.60
CA LEU A 95 -12.20 -3.13 9.19
C LEU A 95 -12.70 -2.03 8.26
N GLU A 96 -13.86 -1.44 8.55
CA GLU A 96 -14.40 -0.33 7.75
C GLU A 96 -13.52 0.92 7.84
N LEU A 97 -12.99 1.24 9.02
CA LEU A 97 -12.03 2.35 9.17
C LEU A 97 -10.75 2.11 8.35
N CYS A 98 -10.21 0.88 8.38
CA CYS A 98 -9.06 0.52 7.55
C CYS A 98 -9.39 0.66 6.06
N ARG A 99 -10.58 0.23 5.63
CA ARG A 99 -11.04 0.38 4.24
C ARG A 99 -11.06 1.84 3.81
N LEU A 100 -11.66 2.72 4.61
CA LEU A 100 -11.72 4.16 4.30
C LEU A 100 -10.32 4.80 4.21
N LEU A 101 -9.41 4.46 5.14
CA LEU A 101 -8.04 4.95 5.10
C LEU A 101 -7.28 4.45 3.88
N ILE A 102 -7.43 3.18 3.52
CA ILE A 102 -6.81 2.59 2.32
C ILE A 102 -7.37 3.25 1.06
N ASP A 103 -8.69 3.48 1.00
CA ASP A 103 -9.34 4.16 -0.12
C ASP A 103 -8.80 5.57 -0.31
N GLU A 104 -8.67 6.33 0.77
CA GLU A 104 -8.16 7.69 0.72
C GLU A 104 -6.66 7.73 0.35
N ALA A 105 -5.84 6.86 0.94
CA ALA A 105 -4.42 6.76 0.61
C ALA A 105 -4.21 6.44 -0.87
N SER A 106 -4.94 5.44 -1.40
CA SER A 106 -4.93 5.11 -2.82
C SER A 106 -5.34 6.28 -3.71
N ARG A 107 -6.44 6.96 -3.34
CA ARG A 107 -7.01 8.05 -4.14
C ARG A 107 -6.01 9.21 -4.23
N GLN A 108 -5.42 9.61 -3.11
CA GLN A 108 -4.39 10.65 -3.08
C GLN A 108 -3.17 10.24 -3.91
N ARG A 109 -2.71 8.99 -3.79
CA ARG A 109 -1.52 8.53 -4.51
C ARG A 109 -1.75 8.45 -6.01
N ARG A 110 -2.86 7.85 -6.46
CA ARG A 110 -3.21 7.79 -7.89
C ARG A 110 -3.35 9.16 -8.55
N ALA A 111 -3.80 10.18 -7.82
CA ALA A 111 -3.88 11.54 -8.34
C ALA A 111 -2.51 12.17 -8.66
N SER A 112 -1.43 11.65 -8.05
CA SER A 112 -0.05 12.08 -8.33
C SER A 112 0.54 11.42 -9.58
N PHE A 113 -0.03 10.30 -10.04
CA PHE A 113 0.51 9.56 -11.17
C PHE A 113 0.38 10.33 -12.48
N ARG A 114 1.32 10.08 -13.39
CA ARG A 114 1.38 10.69 -14.72
C ARG A 114 1.60 9.62 -15.78
N MET A 115 1.03 9.86 -16.97
CA MET A 115 1.22 8.98 -18.12
C MET A 115 2.37 9.49 -18.98
N CYS A 116 3.32 8.62 -19.32
CA CYS A 116 4.41 8.97 -20.22
C CYS A 116 3.90 9.04 -21.66
N ARG A 117 4.14 10.16 -22.37
CA ARG A 117 3.71 10.35 -23.76
C ARG A 117 4.38 9.40 -24.76
N TYR A 118 5.55 8.83 -24.41
CA TYR A 118 6.31 7.94 -25.30
C TYR A 118 5.94 6.47 -25.15
N CYS A 119 5.83 5.97 -23.90
CA CYS A 119 5.57 4.54 -23.65
C CYS A 119 4.14 4.24 -23.16
N GLY A 120 3.34 5.27 -22.87
CA GLY A 120 1.95 5.11 -22.40
C GLY A 120 1.81 4.56 -20.97
N ARG A 121 2.91 4.28 -20.26
CA ARG A 121 2.86 3.78 -18.89
C ARG A 121 2.47 4.89 -17.90
N THR A 122 1.60 4.55 -16.96
CA THR A 122 1.27 5.37 -15.79
C THR A 122 2.30 5.11 -14.70
N LEU A 123 2.94 6.17 -14.21
CA LEU A 123 4.06 6.09 -13.28
C LEU A 123 3.90 7.12 -12.17
N GLY A 124 4.48 6.83 -11.01
CA GLY A 124 4.64 7.83 -9.96
C GLY A 124 5.63 8.94 -10.36
N PRO A 125 5.48 10.16 -9.81
CA PRO A 125 6.35 11.30 -10.05
C PRO A 125 7.84 10.98 -9.84
N GLU A 126 8.17 10.10 -8.91
CA GLU A 126 9.53 9.63 -8.63
C GLU A 126 10.18 8.87 -9.82
N HIS A 127 9.38 8.41 -10.78
CA HIS A 127 9.83 7.77 -12.02
C HIS A 127 9.67 8.68 -13.25
N MET A 128 9.27 9.93 -13.04
CA MET A 128 9.10 10.93 -14.09
C MET A 128 10.34 11.82 -14.19
N HIS A 129 10.76 12.11 -15.43
CA HIS A 129 11.79 13.12 -15.71
C HIS A 129 11.16 14.52 -15.83
N THR A 130 10.01 14.59 -16.48
CA THR A 130 9.13 15.77 -16.55
C THR A 130 7.68 15.31 -16.40
N ASN A 131 6.72 16.24 -16.39
CA ASN A 131 5.30 15.91 -16.16
C ASN A 131 4.69 14.92 -17.16
N ASP A 132 5.28 14.73 -18.35
CA ASP A 132 4.77 13.86 -19.41
C ASP A 132 5.81 12.87 -19.98
N VAL A 133 7.02 12.80 -19.41
CA VAL A 133 8.09 11.89 -19.85
C VAL A 133 8.71 11.16 -18.67
N CYS A 134 8.75 9.82 -18.75
CA CYS A 134 9.42 9.01 -17.72
C CYS A 134 10.95 8.96 -17.89
N GLN A 135 11.66 8.66 -16.80
CA GLN A 135 13.12 8.57 -16.74
C GLN A 135 13.70 7.69 -17.87
N GLY A 136 13.23 6.45 -18.01
CA GLY A 136 13.73 5.55 -19.06
C GLY A 136 13.42 5.98 -20.50
N CYS A 137 12.39 6.80 -20.73
CA CYS A 137 12.15 7.40 -22.05
C CYS A 137 12.99 8.66 -22.27
N ALA A 138 13.29 9.42 -21.22
CA ALA A 138 14.19 10.57 -21.30
C ALA A 138 15.60 10.12 -21.71
N GLU A 139 16.12 9.06 -21.10
CA GLU A 139 17.41 8.47 -21.48
C GLU A 139 17.42 8.04 -22.96
N ARG A 140 16.36 7.34 -23.39
CA ARG A 140 16.29 6.78 -24.76
C ARG A 140 16.08 7.82 -25.86
N TYR A 141 15.23 8.81 -25.62
CA TYR A 141 14.75 9.73 -26.67
C TYR A 141 15.30 11.15 -26.53
N LEU A 142 15.71 11.57 -25.34
CA LEU A 142 16.16 12.93 -25.05
C LEU A 142 17.67 13.02 -24.74
N GLY A 143 18.37 11.89 -24.72
CA GLY A 143 19.82 11.84 -24.48
C GLY A 143 20.22 12.26 -23.06
N VAL A 144 19.30 12.15 -22.10
CA VAL A 144 19.58 12.45 -20.69
C VAL A 144 20.41 11.33 -20.08
N VAL A 145 21.46 11.69 -19.36
CA VAL A 145 22.27 10.76 -18.54
C VAL A 145 22.17 11.24 -17.10
N HIS A 146 21.74 10.36 -16.20
CA HIS A 146 21.58 10.63 -14.76
C HIS A 146 22.77 10.16 -13.95
#